data_AF-A0A1V4VF88-F1
#
_entry.id   AF-A0A1V4VF88-F1
#
_cell.length_a   1.000
_cell.length_b   1.000
_cell.length_c   1.000
_cell.angle_alpha   90.00
_cell.angle_beta   90.00
_cell.angle_gamma   90.00
#
_symmetry.space_group_name_H-M   'P 1'
#
loop_
_entity.id
_entity.type
_entity.pdbx_description
1 polymer ?
#
loop_
_entity_poly.entity_id
_entity_poly.type
_entity_poly.pdbx_seq_one_letter_code
_entity_poly.pdbx_strand_id
1 'polypeptide(L)'
;MKGHTGDIKGYLHLSRRNVETALKSQNYVDKISFGYFDNDGIPIAEMTIKWHNIGTIDKPIAKLEVYENAFYLLEQFKDLINLLAKVDSEEYIQPKVFCKKLTEFGFKNLS
;
A
#
# COMPACT_ATOMS: atom_id res chain seq x y z
N MET A 1 -20.54 1.61 -10.29
CA MET A 1 -19.53 1.90 -9.25
C MET A 1 -20.04 1.36 -7.93
N LYS A 2 -19.31 0.44 -7.27
CA LYS A 2 -19.49 0.22 -5.83
C LYS A 2 -18.54 1.19 -5.12
N GLY A 3 -18.93 2.45 -5.08
CA GLY A 3 -18.34 3.46 -4.21
C GLY A 3 -19.56 4.09 -3.54
N HIS A 4 -19.69 3.88 -2.24
CA HIS A 4 -20.80 4.44 -1.50
C HIS A 4 -20.49 5.92 -1.25
N THR A 5 -21.53 6.75 -1.26
CA THR A 5 -21.43 8.16 -0.91
C THR A 5 -20.88 8.26 0.52
N GLY A 6 -19.61 8.66 0.68
CA GLY A 6 -18.94 8.75 1.99
C GLY A 6 -17.62 7.99 2.10
N ASP A 7 -17.26 7.15 1.12
CA ASP A 7 -16.02 6.36 1.20
C ASP A 7 -14.77 7.25 1.06
N ILE A 8 -13.82 7.06 1.98
CA ILE A 8 -12.54 7.75 2.01
C ILE A 8 -11.52 6.94 1.21
N LYS A 9 -11.04 7.51 0.11
CA LYS A 9 -9.83 7.02 -0.58
C LYS A 9 -8.61 7.34 0.30
N GLY A 10 -8.02 6.34 0.94
CA GLY A 10 -7.03 6.54 2.01
C GLY A 10 -5.91 5.51 2.06
N TYR A 11 -4.91 5.77 2.89
CA TYR A 11 -3.83 4.83 3.18
C TYR A 11 -3.34 4.90 4.62
N LEU A 12 -2.85 3.76 5.12
CA LEU A 12 -2.23 3.55 6.43
C LEU A 12 -0.79 3.08 6.23
N HIS A 13 0.17 3.79 6.81
CA HIS A 13 1.60 3.48 6.77
C HIS A 13 2.05 2.90 8.12
N LEU A 14 2.35 1.60 8.13
CA LEU A 14 2.87 0.91 9.31
C LEU A 14 4.36 0.59 9.12
N SER A 15 5.21 1.53 9.53
CA SER A 15 6.65 1.30 9.57
C SER A 15 7.03 0.42 10.77
N ARG A 16 7.96 -0.52 10.59
CA ARG A 16 8.48 -1.38 11.67
C ARG A 16 8.98 -0.61 12.90
N ARG A 17 9.45 0.63 12.73
CA ARG A 17 9.91 1.48 13.85
C ARG A 17 8.79 1.85 14.84
N ASN A 18 7.52 1.67 14.46
CA ASN A 18 6.38 2.03 15.29
C ASN A 18 5.76 0.83 16.04
N VAL A 19 6.27 -0.39 15.86
CA VAL A 19 5.69 -1.58 16.50
C VAL A 19 6.75 -2.62 16.88
N GLU A 20 7.50 -2.34 17.94
CA GLU A 20 8.43 -3.33 18.55
C GLU A 20 7.71 -4.59 19.07
N THR A 21 6.38 -4.56 19.22
CA THR A 21 5.59 -5.64 19.84
C THR A 21 4.75 -6.50 18.89
N ALA A 22 4.48 -6.08 17.64
CA ALA A 22 3.58 -6.85 16.74
C ALA A 22 4.28 -7.64 15.62
N LEU A 23 5.60 -7.45 15.41
CA LEU A 23 6.26 -7.82 14.14
C LEU A 23 7.38 -8.86 14.24
N LYS A 24 7.53 -9.55 15.37
CA LYS A 24 8.57 -10.57 15.55
C LYS A 24 8.45 -11.79 14.61
N SER A 25 7.33 -11.98 13.91
CA SER A 25 7.09 -13.13 13.01
C SER A 25 6.99 -12.80 11.52
N GLN A 26 7.05 -11.53 11.12
CA GLN A 26 6.84 -11.14 9.72
C GLN A 26 8.19 -10.80 9.06
N ASN A 27 8.40 -11.11 7.77
CA ASN A 27 9.66 -10.85 7.04
C ASN A 27 9.63 -9.56 6.19
N TYR A 28 8.95 -8.50 6.62
CA TYR A 28 8.86 -7.23 5.88
C TYR A 28 9.38 -6.04 6.70
N VAL A 29 10.10 -5.09 6.09
CA VAL A 29 10.63 -3.89 6.73
C VAL A 29 9.65 -2.72 6.79
N ASP A 30 8.68 -2.69 5.88
CA ASP A 30 7.65 -1.65 5.81
C ASP A 30 6.34 -2.21 5.20
N LYS A 31 5.19 -1.63 5.56
CA LYS A 31 3.84 -2.02 5.09
C LYS A 31 3.01 -0.76 4.88
N ILE A 32 2.35 -0.68 3.73
CA ILE A 32 1.34 0.35 3.44
C ILE A 32 0.06 -0.34 2.97
N SER A 33 -1.04 -0.12 3.68
CA SER A 33 -2.39 -0.54 3.29
C SER A 33 -3.12 0.66 2.66
N PHE A 34 -3.80 0.47 1.53
CA PHE A 34 -4.44 1.57 0.80
C PHE A 34 -5.68 1.08 0.05
N GLY A 35 -6.69 1.94 -0.08
CA GLY A 35 -7.98 1.55 -0.62
C GLY A 35 -9.10 2.52 -0.27
N TYR A 36 -10.30 1.98 -0.15
CA TYR A 36 -11.46 2.70 0.38
C TYR A 36 -11.75 2.28 1.81
N PHE A 37 -11.98 3.29 2.64
CA PHE A 37 -12.33 3.19 4.05
C PHE A 37 -13.67 3.87 4.26
N ASP A 38 -14.45 3.41 5.25
CA ASP A 38 -15.62 4.16 5.68
C ASP A 38 -15.21 5.41 6.52
N ASN A 39 -16.21 6.14 7.00
CA ASN A 39 -15.98 7.34 7.82
C ASN A 39 -15.35 7.04 9.19
N ASP A 40 -15.42 5.79 9.66
CA ASP A 40 -14.81 5.33 10.91
C ASP A 40 -13.38 4.79 10.69
N GLY A 41 -12.90 4.82 9.43
CA GLY A 41 -11.57 4.34 9.06
C GLY A 41 -11.47 2.82 8.93
N ILE A 42 -12.59 2.12 8.81
CA ILE A 42 -12.63 0.67 8.60
C ILE A 42 -12.45 0.37 7.10
N PRO A 43 -11.55 -0.55 6.71
CA PRO A 43 -11.33 -0.87 5.32
C PRO A 43 -12.56 -1.57 4.70
N ILE A 44 -13.09 -0.99 3.63
CA ILE A 44 -14.18 -1.58 2.82
C ILE A 44 -13.58 -2.49 1.74
N ALA A 45 -12.55 -1.97 1.06
CA ALA A 45 -11.75 -2.70 0.08
C ALA A 45 -10.33 -2.13 0.11
N GLU A 46 -9.34 -2.98 0.39
CA GLU A 46 -7.95 -2.56 0.52
C GLU A 46 -6.98 -3.48 -0.21
N MET A 47 -5.86 -2.89 -0.61
CA MET A 47 -4.66 -3.57 -1.06
C MET A 47 -3.53 -3.23 -0.10
N THR A 48 -2.55 -4.12 -0.01
CA THR A 48 -1.39 -3.91 0.83
C THR A 48 -0.13 -4.07 0.01
N ILE A 49 0.81 -3.14 0.16
CA ILE A 49 2.17 -3.30 -0.33
C ILE A 49 3.12 -3.49 0.87
N LYS A 50 3.96 -4.53 0.80
CA LYS A 50 4.94 -4.87 1.83
C LYS A 50 6.33 -4.91 1.22
N TRP A 51 7.31 -4.38 1.93
CA TRP A 51 8.71 -4.44 1.51
C TRP A 51 9.45 -5.55 2.25
N HIS A 52 9.91 -6.57 1.54
CA HIS A 52 10.53 -7.75 2.11
C HIS A 52 12.04 -7.79 1.86
N ASN A 53 12.80 -8.20 2.86
CA ASN A 53 14.20 -8.57 2.64
C ASN A 53 14.23 -9.98 2.06
N ILE A 54 14.64 -10.12 0.81
CA ILE A 54 14.72 -11.42 0.12
C ILE A 54 16.19 -11.77 -0.10
N GLY A 55 16.71 -12.64 0.76
CA GLY A 55 18.05 -13.25 0.61
C GLY A 55 19.18 -12.24 0.44
N THR A 56 19.93 -12.37 -0.66
CA THR A 56 21.15 -11.61 -0.99
C THR A 56 20.89 -10.29 -1.71
N ILE A 57 19.64 -9.86 -1.84
CA ILE A 57 19.31 -8.62 -2.53
C ILE A 57 19.47 -7.45 -1.55
N ASP A 58 20.37 -6.52 -1.87
CA ASP A 58 20.74 -5.39 -1.00
C ASP A 58 19.59 -4.42 -0.70
N LYS A 59 18.50 -4.48 -1.47
CA LYS A 59 17.33 -3.61 -1.34
C LYS A 59 16.08 -4.45 -1.01
N PRO A 60 15.22 -3.99 -0.08
CA PRO A 60 13.93 -4.65 0.14
C PRO A 60 13.10 -4.67 -1.15
N ILE A 61 12.35 -5.73 -1.40
CA ILE A 61 11.49 -5.88 -2.58
C ILE A 61 10.04 -5.61 -2.21
N ALA A 62 9.36 -4.80 -3.01
CA ALA A 62 7.93 -4.54 -2.84
C ALA A 62 7.10 -5.72 -3.34
N LYS A 63 6.16 -6.20 -2.51
CA LYS A 63 5.14 -7.19 -2.83
C LYS A 63 3.78 -6.53 -2.71
N LEU A 64 3.00 -6.53 -3.79
CA LEU A 64 1.58 -6.14 -3.76
C LEU A 64 0.72 -7.36 -3.41
N GLU A 65 -0.15 -7.19 -2.42
CA GLU A 65 -1.16 -8.15 -1.99
C GLU A 65 -2.54 -7.53 -2.18
N VAL A 66 -3.42 -8.26 -2.88
CA VAL A 66 -4.77 -7.81 -3.20
C VAL A 66 -5.75 -8.90 -2.81
N TYR A 67 -6.72 -8.56 -1.97
CA TYR A 67 -7.82 -9.46 -1.63
C TYR A 67 -8.89 -9.43 -2.73
N GLU A 68 -9.66 -10.52 -2.85
CA GLU A 68 -10.74 -10.67 -3.84
C GLU A 68 -11.70 -9.47 -3.87
N ASN A 69 -12.11 -8.99 -2.69
CA ASN A 69 -13.03 -7.86 -2.57
C ASN A 69 -12.43 -6.53 -3.04
N ALA A 70 -11.13 -6.49 -3.33
CA ALA A 70 -10.39 -5.32 -3.77
C ALA A 70 -9.88 -5.43 -5.22
N PHE A 71 -10.12 -6.52 -5.96
CA PHE A 71 -9.64 -6.63 -7.35
C PHE A 71 -10.13 -5.50 -8.26
N TYR A 72 -11.34 -5.00 -8.05
CA TYR A 72 -11.88 -3.89 -8.83
C TYR A 72 -11.06 -2.58 -8.65
N LEU A 73 -10.30 -2.45 -7.56
CA LEU A 73 -9.43 -1.31 -7.31
C LEU A 73 -8.20 -1.28 -8.23
N LEU A 74 -7.78 -2.43 -8.75
CA LEU A 74 -6.73 -2.50 -9.78
C LEU A 74 -7.15 -1.70 -11.02
N GLU A 75 -8.43 -1.76 -11.38
CA GLU A 75 -8.96 -0.95 -12.47
C GLU A 75 -9.21 0.50 -12.04
N GLN A 76 -9.69 0.77 -10.83
CA GLN A 76 -9.98 2.16 -10.43
C GLN A 76 -8.71 2.99 -10.16
N PHE A 77 -7.62 2.36 -9.74
CA PHE A 77 -6.36 3.03 -9.43
C PHE A 77 -5.35 2.90 -10.56
N LYS A 78 -5.77 3.11 -11.82
CA LYS A 78 -4.90 2.94 -13.01
C LYS A 78 -3.59 3.71 -12.91
N ASP A 79 -3.61 4.94 -12.41
CA ASP A 79 -2.39 5.75 -12.27
C ASP A 79 -1.38 5.10 -11.32
N LEU A 80 -1.87 4.47 -10.25
CA LEU A 80 -1.05 3.75 -9.29
C LEU A 80 -0.50 2.46 -9.89
N ILE A 81 -1.33 1.70 -10.61
CA ILE A 81 -0.89 0.47 -11.29
C ILE A 81 0.12 0.80 -12.39
N ASN A 82 -0.08 1.87 -13.14
CA ASN A 82 0.86 2.37 -14.15
C ASN A 82 2.19 2.81 -13.52
N LEU A 83 2.16 3.41 -12.32
CA LEU A 83 3.37 3.71 -11.57
C LEU A 83 4.11 2.42 -11.17
N LEU A 84 3.39 1.43 -10.63
CA LEU A 84 3.97 0.16 -10.21
C LEU A 84 4.53 -0.64 -11.40
N ALA A 85 3.90 -0.55 -12.57
CA ALA A 85 4.36 -1.21 -13.79
C ALA A 85 5.69 -0.65 -14.34
N LYS A 86 6.09 0.55 -13.91
CA LYS A 86 7.40 1.15 -14.23
C LYS A 86 8.51 0.71 -13.29
N VAL A 87 8.18 0.07 -12.17
CA VAL A 87 9.17 -0.42 -11.21
C VAL A 87 9.88 -1.62 -11.82
N ASP A 88 11.21 -1.54 -11.91
CA ASP A 88 12.06 -2.61 -12.43
C ASP A 88 13.33 -2.78 -11.57
N SER A 89 14.35 -3.46 -12.11
CA SER A 89 15.62 -3.70 -11.40
C SER A 89 16.44 -2.44 -11.12
N GLU A 90 16.18 -1.34 -11.82
CA GLU A 90 16.89 -0.07 -11.67
C GLU A 90 16.01 0.98 -10.95
N GLU A 91 14.72 1.03 -11.26
CA GLU A 91 13.74 1.93 -10.65
C GLU A 91 12.98 1.26 -9.49
N TYR A 92 13.60 1.25 -8.30
CA TYR A 92 12.98 0.75 -7.07
C TYR A 92 12.07 1.80 -6.39
N ILE A 93 10.85 1.41 -6.03
CA ILE A 93 9.94 2.27 -5.26
C ILE A 93 10.12 2.08 -3.75
N GLN A 94 10.61 3.13 -3.07
CA GLN A 94 10.76 3.15 -1.62
C GLN A 94 9.42 3.44 -0.92
N PRO A 95 9.19 2.97 0.33
CA PRO A 95 7.94 3.22 1.07
C PRO A 95 7.56 4.70 1.15
N LYS A 96 8.51 5.59 1.49
CA LYS A 96 8.26 7.04 1.56
C LYS A 96 7.85 7.65 0.22
N VAL A 97 8.46 7.19 -0.87
CA VAL A 97 8.14 7.63 -2.23
C VAL A 97 6.73 7.14 -2.60
N PHE A 98 6.38 5.91 -2.22
CA PHE A 98 5.05 5.36 -2.42
C PHE A 98 3.97 6.18 -1.69
N CYS A 99 4.17 6.49 -0.40
CA CYS A 99 3.25 7.38 0.35
C CYS A 99 3.05 8.73 -0.35
N LYS A 100 4.15 9.35 -0.82
CA LYS A 100 4.07 10.62 -1.57
C LYS A 100 3.21 10.47 -2.83
N LYS A 101 3.40 9.39 -3.58
CA LYS A 101 2.62 9.10 -4.80
C LYS A 101 1.15 8.84 -4.50
N LEU A 102 0.83 8.15 -3.42
CA LEU A 102 -0.55 7.98 -2.96
C LEU A 102 -1.20 9.33 -2.67
N THR A 103 -0.53 10.23 -1.96
CA THR A 103 -1.03 11.59 -1.73
C THR A 103 -1.22 12.37 -3.04
N GLU A 104 -0.26 12.28 -3.97
CA GLU A 104 -0.38 12.89 -5.31
C GLU A 104 -1.59 12.33 -6.10
N PHE A 105 -1.94 11.06 -5.89
CA PHE A 105 -3.12 10.42 -6.49
C PHE A 105 -4.42 10.59 -5.69
N GLY A 106 -4.41 11.50 -4.70
CA GLY A 106 -5.59 11.89 -3.92
C GLY A 106 -5.98 10.91 -2.82
N PHE A 107 -5.11 9.99 -2.40
CA PHE A 107 -5.32 9.22 -1.19
C PHE A 107 -5.02 10.09 0.04
N LYS A 108 -5.89 10.04 1.05
CA LYS A 108 -5.65 10.68 2.34
C LYS A 108 -4.77 9.81 3.24
N ASN A 109 -3.83 10.42 3.96
CA ASN A 109 -3.11 9.72 5.02
C ASN A 109 -4.04 9.53 6.23
N LEU A 110 -4.21 8.29 6.67
CA LEU A 110 -5.04 7.91 7.82
C LEU A 110 -4.19 7.40 9.01
N SER A 111 -2.86 7.50 8.90
CA SER A 111 -1.89 7.01 9.90
C SER A 111 -1.65 8.00 11.02
#